data_AF-A0A4P9ZPJ1-F1
#
_entry.id   AF-A0A4P9ZPJ1-F1
#
_cell.length_a   1.000
_cell.length_b   1.000
_cell.length_c   1.000
_cell.angle_alpha   90.00
_cell.angle_beta   90.00
_cell.angle_gamma   90.00
#
_symmetry.space_group_name_H-M   'P 1'
#
loop_
_entity.id
_entity.type
_entity.pdbx_description
1 polymer ?
#
loop_
_entity_poly.entity_id
_entity_poly.type
_entity_poly.pdbx_seq_one_letter_code
_entity_poly.pdbx_strand_id
1 'polypeptide(L)'
;VVTYDPLLNKDPDAIVAFIQHHSTHPELWVEVEGYHFEDHHTTESVRDRDGNLSQQTRTESRKVIDFQTKVDVTPHVRREPAIFIRQIPDPPPASRSFTCRKKDSPATNQAAPLASSDDRTSIDSTCDLISPNHDSEGQGAGLTASSSTKRALRDVAEEYVDSTRYLKEFLITKVVSWDFDTVQTEVDKLFRARGYCHIVRVHFIYRNKRIVIRSANAWLRWYHNRWVWGFLVITCLWMLVL
;
A
#
# COMPACT_ATOMS: atom_id res chain seq x y z
N VAL A 1 -5.45 -12.55 9.78
CA VAL A 1 -6.14 -13.85 9.63
C VAL A 1 -6.40 -14.12 8.16
N VAL A 2 -6.15 -15.35 7.68
CA VAL A 2 -6.50 -15.77 6.31
C VAL A 2 -7.41 -16.99 6.41
N THR A 3 -8.56 -16.97 5.74
CA THR A 3 -9.51 -18.09 5.73
C THR A 3 -9.94 -18.44 4.30
N TYR A 4 -10.26 -19.73 4.10
CA TYR A 4 -10.75 -20.31 2.84
C TYR A 4 -12.08 -21.05 3.05
N ASP A 5 -12.82 -20.72 4.10
CA ASP A 5 -14.05 -21.40 4.48
C ASP A 5 -15.11 -21.28 3.36
N PRO A 6 -15.64 -22.40 2.83
CA PRO A 6 -16.70 -22.40 1.83
C PRO A 6 -17.98 -21.69 2.29
N LEU A 7 -18.29 -21.69 3.59
CA LEU A 7 -19.51 -21.05 4.12
C LEU A 7 -19.47 -19.53 3.92
N LEU A 8 -18.30 -18.92 4.08
CA LEU A 8 -18.09 -17.48 3.87
C LEU A 8 -18.22 -17.06 2.40
N ASN A 9 -18.36 -17.99 1.46
CA ASN A 9 -18.58 -17.67 0.05
C ASN A 9 -20.05 -17.67 -0.36
N LYS A 10 -20.94 -18.14 0.52
CA LYS A 10 -22.36 -18.36 0.23
C LYS A 10 -23.27 -17.43 1.04
N ASP A 11 -22.83 -17.03 2.24
CA ASP A 11 -23.66 -16.29 3.17
C ASP A 11 -22.96 -14.96 3.57
N PRO A 12 -23.54 -13.79 3.23
CA PRO A 12 -22.98 -12.50 3.59
C PRO A 12 -23.04 -12.26 5.10
N ASP A 13 -24.04 -12.80 5.81
CA ASP A 13 -24.17 -12.63 7.25
C ASP A 13 -23.08 -13.45 7.98
N ALA A 14 -22.68 -14.60 7.42
CA ALA A 14 -21.53 -15.37 7.92
C ALA A 14 -20.21 -14.60 7.78
N ILE A 15 -20.02 -13.84 6.70
CA ILE A 15 -18.86 -12.95 6.53
C ILE A 15 -18.83 -11.90 7.63
N VAL A 16 -19.95 -11.20 7.84
CA VAL A 16 -20.08 -10.15 8.86
C VAL A 16 -19.80 -10.72 10.25
N ALA A 17 -20.39 -11.87 10.59
CA ALA A 17 -20.17 -12.54 11.87
C ALA A 17 -18.71 -12.98 12.05
N PHE A 18 -18.10 -13.56 11.01
CA PHE A 18 -16.69 -13.96 11.02
C PHE A 18 -15.77 -12.77 11.30
N ILE A 19 -16.03 -11.64 10.63
CA ILE A 19 -15.26 -10.41 10.82
C ILE A 19 -15.43 -9.88 12.22
N GLN A 20 -16.66 -9.80 12.74
CA GLN A 20 -16.90 -9.34 14.11
C GLN A 20 -16.16 -10.22 15.13
N HIS A 21 -16.18 -11.53 14.94
CA HIS A 21 -15.49 -12.48 15.82
C HIS A 21 -13.95 -12.37 15.74
N HIS A 22 -13.40 -12.19 14.54
CA HIS A 22 -11.95 -12.12 14.31
C HIS A 22 -11.39 -10.70 14.27
N SER A 23 -12.23 -9.68 14.49
CA SER A 23 -11.82 -8.28 14.61
C SER A 23 -11.21 -8.02 15.98
N THR A 24 -10.14 -8.74 16.29
CA THR A 24 -9.28 -8.46 17.43
C THR A 24 -8.69 -7.05 17.31
N HIS A 25 -8.38 -6.44 18.45
CA HIS A 25 -7.75 -5.12 18.50
C HIS A 25 -6.42 -5.12 17.72
N PRO A 26 -6.15 -4.10 16.88
CA PRO A 26 -4.90 -4.01 16.15
C PRO A 26 -3.74 -3.71 17.11
N GLU A 27 -2.71 -4.54 17.05
CA GLU A 27 -1.48 -4.34 17.82
C GLU A 27 -0.61 -3.29 17.14
N LEU A 28 -0.18 -2.29 17.90
CA LEU A 28 0.70 -1.22 17.43
C LEU A 28 1.92 -1.11 18.35
N TRP A 29 3.09 -1.16 17.74
CA TRP A 29 4.36 -0.98 18.42
C TRP A 29 5.11 0.20 17.80
N VAL A 30 5.73 1.00 18.66
CA VAL A 30 6.66 2.05 18.23
C VAL A 30 8.07 1.53 18.48
N GLU A 31 8.81 1.31 17.40
CA GLU A 31 10.23 1.01 17.45
C GLU A 31 11.01 2.30 17.22
N VAL A 32 11.89 2.63 18.15
CA VAL A 32 12.75 3.81 18.05
C VAL A 32 14.19 3.34 17.96
N GLU A 33 14.86 3.76 16.89
CA GLU A 33 16.26 3.45 16.60
C GLU A 33 17.06 4.76 16.55
N GLY A 34 18.05 4.89 17.43
CA GLY A 34 19.07 5.92 17.34
C GLY A 34 20.34 5.32 16.73
N TYR A 35 20.87 5.95 15.68
CA TYR A 35 22.13 5.53 15.09
C TYR A 35 22.94 6.71 14.52
N HIS A 36 24.22 6.45 14.26
CA HIS A 36 25.09 7.33 13.49
C HIS A 36 25.90 6.51 12.47
N PHE A 37 26.69 7.22 11.64
CA PHE A 37 27.61 6.61 10.70
C PHE A 37 29.04 6.88 11.17
N GLU A 38 29.85 5.81 11.25
CA GLU A 38 31.28 5.90 11.51
C GLU A 38 32.04 5.52 10.24
N ASP A 39 33.06 6.29 9.90
CA ASP A 39 33.94 5.97 8.78
C ASP A 39 35.13 5.14 9.27
N HIS A 40 35.21 3.89 8.80
CA HIS A 40 36.30 2.99 9.10
C HIS A 40 37.34 3.04 7.98
N HIS A 41 38.58 3.39 8.33
CA HIS A 41 39.71 3.38 7.39
C HIS A 41 40.50 2.08 7.56
N THR A 42 40.46 1.21 6.56
CA THR A 42 41.28 0.00 6.50
C THR A 42 42.40 0.21 5.49
N THR A 43 43.65 0.05 5.91
CA THR A 43 44.79 0.01 4.98
C THR A 43 45.13 -1.45 4.68
N GLU A 44 44.96 -1.85 3.44
CA GLU A 44 45.30 -3.19 2.97
C GLU A 44 46.59 -3.11 2.14
N SER A 45 47.52 -4.02 2.40
CA SER A 45 48.73 -4.16 1.57
C SER A 45 48.43 -5.15 0.45
N VAL A 46 48.23 -4.63 -0.76
CA VAL A 46 47.95 -5.42 -1.96
C VAL A 46 49.27 -5.64 -2.69
N ARG A 47 49.57 -6.90 -3.02
CA ARG A 47 50.73 -7.23 -3.86
C ARG A 47 50.28 -7.27 -5.31
N ASP A 48 50.86 -6.40 -6.13
CA ASP A 48 50.56 -6.35 -7.57
C ASP A 48 51.16 -7.55 -8.31
N ARG A 49 50.75 -7.78 -9.56
CA ARG A 49 51.26 -8.89 -10.39
C ARG A 49 52.78 -8.88 -10.56
N ASP A 50 53.40 -7.71 -10.40
CA ASP A 50 54.84 -7.50 -10.50
C ASP A 50 55.59 -7.75 -9.18
N GLY A 51 54.89 -8.18 -8.11
CA GLY A 51 55.49 -8.50 -6.81
C GLY A 51 55.70 -7.30 -5.87
N ASN A 52 55.37 -6.10 -6.32
CA ASN A 52 55.46 -4.88 -5.51
C ASN A 52 54.31 -4.80 -4.49
N LEU A 53 54.62 -4.35 -3.27
CA LEU A 53 53.63 -4.08 -2.23
C LEU A 53 53.12 -2.64 -2.39
N SER A 54 51.82 -2.50 -2.66
CA SER A 54 51.12 -1.23 -2.66
C SER A 54 50.20 -1.15 -1.44
N GLN A 55 50.14 0.02 -0.80
CA GLN A 55 49.18 0.27 0.28
C GLN A 55 47.94 0.91 -0.31
N GLN A 56 46.80 0.24 -0.18
CA GLN A 56 45.51 0.77 -0.57
C GLN A 56 44.70 1.08 0.69
N THR A 57 44.33 2.34 0.89
CA THR A 57 43.41 2.74 1.95
C THR A 57 41.98 2.67 1.43
N ARG A 58 41.13 1.92 2.13
CA ARG A 58 39.69 1.82 1.87
C ARG A 58 38.93 2.44 3.02
N THR A 59 38.10 3.43 2.71
CA THR A 59 37.16 4.02 3.68
C THR A 59 35.80 3.34 3.50
N GLU A 60 35.24 2.83 4.59
CA GLU A 60 33.91 2.24 4.63
C GLU A 60 33.06 2.92 5.70
N SER A 61 31.95 3.54 5.30
CA SER A 61 31.00 4.13 6.24
C SER A 61 30.06 3.05 6.78
N ARG A 62 30.01 2.89 8.10
CA ARG A 62 29.22 1.86 8.79
C ARG A 62 28.17 2.50 9.68
N LYS A 63 26.93 2.00 9.60
CA LYS A 63 25.84 2.38 10.50
C LYS A 63 26.08 1.72 11.87
N VAL A 64 26.24 2.52 12.91
CA VAL A 64 26.38 2.07 14.30
C VAL A 64 25.09 2.41 15.05
N ILE A 65 24.43 1.39 15.61
CA ILE A 65 23.17 1.56 16.36
C ILE A 65 23.52 1.87 17.81
N ASP A 66 23.22 3.09 18.24
CA ASP A 66 23.47 3.55 19.61
C ASP A 66 22.41 3.01 20.57
N PHE A 67 21.15 2.98 20.12
CA PHE A 67 20.06 2.37 20.85
C PHE A 67 18.94 1.91 19.93
N GLN A 68 18.26 0.85 20.35
CA GLN A 68 17.05 0.37 19.71
C GLN A 68 16.08 -0.09 20.79
N THR A 69 14.91 0.51 20.83
CA THR A 69 13.86 0.15 21.79
C THR A 69 12.53 -0.01 21.11
N LYS A 70 11.68 -0.85 21.70
CA LYS A 70 10.36 -1.15 21.16
C LYS A 70 9.33 -1.02 22.27
N VAL A 71 8.38 -0.12 22.08
CA VAL A 71 7.34 0.23 23.05
C VAL A 71 6.00 -0.26 22.53
N ASP A 72 5.27 -1.00 23.38
CA ASP A 72 3.89 -1.36 23.10
C ASP A 72 2.99 -0.15 23.34
N VAL A 73 2.35 0.33 22.27
CA VAL A 73 1.42 1.45 22.36
C VAL A 73 -0.02 1.00 22.08
N THR A 74 -0.24 -0.30 21.93
CA THR A 74 -1.56 -0.92 21.74
C THR A 74 -2.61 -0.42 22.74
N PRO A 75 -2.32 -0.26 24.06
CA PRO A 75 -3.31 0.23 25.02
C PRO A 75 -3.85 1.64 24.73
N HIS A 76 -3.09 2.45 23.99
CA HIS A 76 -3.43 3.83 23.66
C HIS A 76 -4.13 3.97 22.31
N VAL A 77 -4.15 2.91 21.50
CA VAL A 77 -4.90 2.86 20.25
C VAL A 77 -6.39 2.74 20.56
N ARG A 78 -7.21 3.65 20.00
CA ARG A 78 -8.68 3.56 20.10
C ARG A 78 -9.15 2.18 19.66
N ARG A 79 -10.10 1.60 20.43
CA ARG A 79 -10.58 0.24 20.19
C ARG A 79 -11.49 0.09 18.98
N GLU A 80 -11.90 1.19 18.37
CA GLU A 80 -12.73 1.19 17.17
C GLU A 80 -11.82 1.20 15.94
N PRO A 81 -11.59 0.05 15.28
CA PRO A 81 -10.84 0.04 14.05
C PRO A 81 -11.67 0.73 12.96
N ALA A 82 -11.06 1.69 12.27
CA ALA A 82 -11.60 2.08 10.98
C ALA A 82 -11.41 0.89 10.02
N ILE A 83 -12.52 0.39 9.46
CA ILE A 83 -12.49 -0.75 8.55
C ILE A 83 -12.40 -0.21 7.13
N PHE A 84 -11.28 -0.44 6.47
CA PHE A 84 -11.14 -0.21 5.04
C PHE A 84 -11.37 -1.52 4.31
N ILE A 85 -12.37 -1.54 3.44
CA ILE A 85 -12.70 -2.70 2.62
C ILE A 85 -12.11 -2.47 1.24
N ARG A 86 -11.22 -3.36 0.81
CA ARG A 86 -10.69 -3.35 -0.55
C ARG A 86 -11.21 -4.55 -1.30
N GLN A 87 -12.05 -4.31 -2.29
CA GLN A 87 -12.28 -5.27 -3.36
C GLN A 87 -11.21 -5.05 -4.43
N ILE A 88 -10.65 -6.14 -4.97
CA ILE A 88 -9.79 -6.04 -6.14
C ILE A 88 -10.71 -5.72 -7.33
N PRO A 89 -10.54 -4.56 -8.00
CA PRO A 89 -11.35 -4.20 -9.15
C PRO A 89 -11.26 -5.28 -10.22
N ASP A 90 -12.36 -5.50 -10.95
CA ASP A 90 -12.30 -6.34 -12.14
C ASP A 90 -11.24 -5.79 -13.10
N PRO A 91 -10.40 -6.64 -13.72
CA PRO A 91 -9.81 -6.23 -14.98
C PRO A 91 -10.98 -5.89 -15.90
N PRO A 92 -10.98 -4.71 -16.54
CA PRO A 92 -12.09 -4.31 -17.41
C PRO A 92 -12.37 -5.45 -18.38
N PRO A 93 -13.66 -5.79 -18.65
CA PRO A 93 -13.99 -6.85 -19.58
C PRO A 93 -13.20 -6.55 -20.85
N ALA A 94 -12.29 -7.45 -21.22
CA ALA A 94 -11.43 -7.26 -22.38
C ALA A 94 -12.37 -6.91 -23.52
N SER A 95 -12.37 -5.63 -23.92
CA SER A 95 -13.29 -5.13 -24.91
C SER A 95 -12.88 -5.83 -26.20
N ARG A 96 -13.52 -6.97 -26.49
CA ARG A 96 -13.62 -7.46 -27.85
C ARG A 96 -14.35 -6.34 -28.55
N SER A 97 -13.56 -5.49 -29.22
CA SER A 97 -14.02 -4.49 -30.15
C SER A 97 -14.76 -5.20 -31.27
N PHE A 98 -16.01 -5.58 -31.03
CA PHE A 98 -16.97 -5.79 -32.09
C PHE A 98 -17.34 -4.39 -32.56
N THR A 99 -16.55 -3.87 -33.50
CA THR A 99 -16.95 -2.75 -34.33
C THR A 99 -18.09 -3.24 -35.22
N CYS A 100 -19.32 -3.21 -34.72
CA CYS A 100 -20.48 -3.17 -35.59
C CYS A 100 -20.42 -1.84 -36.34
N ARG A 101 -19.81 -1.91 -37.54
CA ARG A 101 -19.73 -0.83 -38.51
C ARG A 101 -21.14 -0.43 -38.90
N LYS A 102 -21.70 0.56 -38.22
CA LYS A 102 -22.93 1.23 -38.61
C LYS A 102 -22.66 1.94 -39.94
N LYS A 103 -23.44 1.60 -40.95
CA LYS A 103 -23.31 2.09 -42.31
C LYS A 103 -24.07 3.42 -42.39
N ASP A 104 -23.39 4.51 -42.10
CA ASP A 104 -23.96 5.84 -42.26
C ASP A 104 -23.91 6.28 -43.73
N SER A 105 -24.99 6.90 -44.18
CA SER A 105 -25.12 7.62 -45.44
C SER A 105 -25.97 8.88 -45.21
N PRO A 106 -25.80 9.93 -46.00
CA PRO A 106 -25.33 11.21 -45.45
C PRO A 106 -26.31 12.39 -45.61
N ALA A 107 -25.83 13.53 -45.09
CA ALA A 107 -26.17 14.93 -45.42
C ALA A 107 -27.31 15.57 -44.63
N THR A 108 -27.03 16.71 -43.98
CA THR A 108 -27.35 18.03 -44.56
C THR A 108 -26.87 19.19 -43.66
N ASN A 109 -26.44 20.24 -44.34
CA ASN A 109 -25.78 21.49 -43.96
C ASN A 109 -26.54 22.41 -42.99
N GLN A 110 -25.79 23.29 -42.30
CA GLN A 110 -25.91 24.78 -42.26
C GLN A 110 -25.27 25.30 -40.94
N ALA A 111 -24.17 26.06 -40.96
CA ALA A 111 -23.98 27.48 -41.32
C ALA A 111 -23.96 28.40 -40.08
N ALA A 112 -22.87 29.16 -39.95
CA ALA A 112 -22.60 30.19 -38.94
C ALA A 112 -23.41 31.48 -39.18
N PRO A 113 -23.39 32.44 -38.22
CA PRO A 113 -22.63 33.66 -38.49
C PRO A 113 -21.89 34.30 -37.31
N LEU A 114 -20.92 35.15 -37.71
CA LEU A 114 -20.07 36.09 -36.96
C LEU A 114 -20.83 37.21 -36.21
N ALA A 115 -20.28 37.64 -35.06
CA ALA A 115 -20.14 39.05 -34.59
C ALA A 115 -19.31 39.01 -33.28
N SER A 116 -18.05 39.45 -33.22
CA SER A 116 -17.49 40.82 -33.08
C SER A 116 -17.91 41.58 -31.80
N SER A 117 -17.00 41.70 -30.83
CA SER A 117 -16.53 43.00 -30.33
C SER A 117 -15.48 42.81 -29.23
N ASP A 118 -14.45 43.63 -29.36
CA ASP A 118 -13.33 43.86 -28.46
C ASP A 118 -13.78 44.34 -27.06
N ASP A 119 -13.01 44.02 -26.01
CA ASP A 119 -12.38 45.09 -25.25
C ASP A 119 -11.15 44.61 -24.45
N ARG A 120 -10.13 45.47 -24.43
CA ARG A 120 -8.82 45.30 -23.79
C ARG A 120 -8.89 45.87 -22.37
N THR A 121 -8.40 45.15 -21.37
CA THR A 121 -7.68 45.78 -20.25
C THR A 121 -6.60 44.87 -19.71
N SER A 122 -5.39 45.40 -19.79
CA SER A 122 -4.14 44.88 -19.25
C SER A 122 -4.08 45.01 -17.73
N ILE A 123 -3.83 43.92 -17.02
CA ILE A 123 -3.00 43.92 -15.80
C ILE A 123 -2.11 42.68 -15.87
N ASP A 124 -0.82 42.95 -15.92
CA ASP A 124 0.25 42.01 -16.16
C ASP A 124 0.80 41.46 -14.83
N SER A 125 1.24 40.19 -14.87
CA SER A 125 2.16 39.51 -13.94
C SER A 125 1.71 39.23 -12.50
N THR A 126 0.91 38.17 -12.35
CA THR A 126 0.96 37.26 -11.19
C THR A 126 1.77 36.03 -11.59
N CYS A 127 2.92 35.79 -10.97
CA CYS A 127 3.66 34.54 -11.13
C CYS A 127 2.97 33.45 -10.29
N ASP A 128 1.99 32.79 -10.90
CA ASP A 128 1.38 31.58 -10.38
C ASP A 128 2.41 30.45 -10.41
N LEU A 129 2.79 30.01 -9.21
CA LEU A 129 3.49 28.77 -8.97
C LEU A 129 2.59 27.63 -9.45
N ILE A 130 3.07 26.95 -10.50
CA ILE A 130 2.55 25.67 -10.99
C ILE A 130 2.59 24.69 -9.81
N SER A 131 1.44 24.51 -9.17
CA SER A 131 1.16 23.38 -8.29
C SER A 131 1.19 22.11 -9.13
N PRO A 132 1.99 21.09 -8.75
CA PRO A 132 1.77 19.75 -9.26
C PRO A 132 0.54 19.18 -8.56
N ASN A 133 -0.62 19.27 -9.23
CA ASN A 133 -1.77 18.44 -8.91
C ASN A 133 -1.43 16.99 -9.27
N HIS A 134 -0.86 16.28 -8.31
CA HIS A 134 -0.73 14.83 -8.31
C HIS A 134 -1.29 14.35 -6.98
N ASP A 135 -2.52 13.83 -7.02
CA ASP A 135 -2.94 12.60 -6.36
C ASP A 135 -4.46 12.55 -6.29
N SER A 136 -5.01 11.65 -7.11
CA SER A 136 -6.38 11.19 -7.00
C SER A 136 -6.55 10.48 -5.65
N GLU A 137 -7.08 11.20 -4.67
CA GLU A 137 -7.63 10.61 -3.44
C GLU A 137 -8.75 9.64 -3.82
N GLY A 138 -8.43 8.34 -3.79
CA GLY A 138 -9.44 7.32 -3.61
C GLY A 138 -10.09 7.54 -2.25
N GLN A 139 -11.27 8.17 -2.27
CA GLN A 139 -12.13 8.38 -1.11
C GLN A 139 -12.52 7.03 -0.48
N GLY A 140 -11.69 6.56 0.44
CA GLY A 140 -12.10 5.61 1.46
C GLY A 140 -12.67 6.38 2.64
N ALA A 141 -13.99 6.56 2.65
CA ALA A 141 -14.68 7.16 3.78
C ALA A 141 -14.42 6.34 5.05
N GLY A 142 -13.71 6.94 6.02
CA GLY A 142 -13.63 6.43 7.38
C GLY A 142 -15.00 6.56 8.05
N LEU A 143 -15.80 5.49 8.00
CA LEU A 143 -17.16 5.44 8.56
C LEU A 143 -17.11 5.21 10.08
N THR A 144 -17.64 6.16 10.84
CA THR A 144 -17.81 6.09 12.31
C THR A 144 -18.81 4.99 12.69
N ALA A 145 -18.44 4.22 13.72
CA ALA A 145 -18.94 2.87 13.98
C ALA A 145 -20.26 2.84 14.76
N SER A 146 -21.28 2.21 14.17
CA SER A 146 -21.98 1.07 14.82
C SER A 146 -23.05 0.51 13.89
N SER A 147 -23.82 1.35 13.20
CA SER A 147 -24.87 0.90 12.27
C SER A 147 -24.52 1.13 10.80
N SER A 148 -23.96 2.30 10.46
CA SER A 148 -23.53 2.65 9.09
C SER A 148 -22.41 1.73 8.61
N THR A 149 -21.38 1.52 9.43
CA THR A 149 -20.27 0.61 9.09
C THR A 149 -20.72 -0.84 8.98
N LYS A 150 -21.69 -1.29 9.79
CA LYS A 150 -22.25 -2.64 9.68
C LYS A 150 -23.06 -2.82 8.41
N ARG A 151 -23.86 -1.81 8.04
CA ARG A 151 -24.60 -1.79 6.76
C ARG A 151 -23.64 -1.80 5.58
N ALA A 152 -22.68 -0.87 5.56
CA ALA A 152 -21.65 -0.83 4.52
C ALA A 152 -20.87 -2.16 4.44
N LEU A 153 -20.51 -2.76 5.56
CA LEU A 153 -19.84 -4.06 5.56
C LEU A 153 -20.72 -5.17 4.98
N ARG A 154 -22.01 -5.16 5.30
CA ARG A 154 -22.98 -6.13 4.77
C ARG A 154 -23.17 -5.93 3.27
N ASP A 155 -23.32 -4.70 2.79
CA ASP A 155 -23.48 -4.38 1.37
C ASP A 155 -22.27 -4.89 0.56
N VAL A 156 -21.04 -4.67 1.06
CA VAL A 156 -19.84 -5.19 0.39
C VAL A 156 -19.73 -6.72 0.50
N ALA A 157 -20.24 -7.32 1.57
CA ALA A 157 -20.31 -8.77 1.73
C ALA A 157 -21.32 -9.42 0.78
N GLU A 158 -22.49 -8.79 0.59
CA GLU A 158 -23.51 -9.18 -0.39
C GLU A 158 -22.92 -9.14 -1.80
N GLU A 159 -22.27 -8.03 -2.18
CA GLU A 159 -21.58 -7.91 -3.47
C GLU A 159 -20.50 -8.98 -3.66
N TYR A 160 -19.74 -9.29 -2.60
CA TYR A 160 -18.74 -10.35 -2.64
C TYR A 160 -19.37 -11.73 -2.89
N VAL A 161 -20.47 -12.05 -2.22
CA VAL A 161 -21.18 -13.32 -2.39
C VAL A 161 -21.77 -13.42 -3.80
N ASP A 162 -22.41 -12.36 -4.28
CA ASP A 162 -23.04 -12.28 -5.60
C ASP A 162 -22.03 -12.31 -6.75
N SER A 163 -20.77 -11.93 -6.50
CA SER A 163 -19.74 -12.01 -7.52
C SER A 163 -19.49 -13.47 -7.97
N THR A 164 -19.65 -13.72 -9.28
CA THR A 164 -19.42 -15.03 -9.94
C THR A 164 -17.94 -15.32 -10.20
N ARG A 165 -17.03 -14.51 -9.65
CA ARG A 165 -15.60 -14.58 -9.92
C ARG A 165 -14.97 -15.79 -9.20
N TYR A 166 -14.16 -16.56 -9.93
CA TYR A 166 -13.40 -17.67 -9.35
C TYR A 166 -12.30 -17.19 -8.40
N LEU A 167 -11.70 -16.02 -8.62
CA LEU A 167 -10.60 -15.49 -7.82
C LEU A 167 -11.05 -14.26 -7.01
N LYS A 168 -12.08 -14.43 -6.18
CA LYS A 168 -12.53 -13.37 -5.28
C LYS A 168 -11.76 -13.39 -3.94
N GLU A 169 -11.25 -12.21 -3.57
CA GLU A 169 -10.60 -11.96 -2.28
C GLU A 169 -11.31 -10.78 -1.61
N PHE A 170 -11.74 -10.99 -0.37
CA PHE A 170 -12.35 -9.97 0.47
C PHE A 170 -11.32 -9.58 1.52
N LEU A 171 -10.79 -8.36 1.39
CA LEU A 171 -9.72 -7.86 2.24
C LEU A 171 -10.23 -6.72 3.12
N ILE A 172 -10.11 -6.94 4.43
CA ILE A 172 -10.30 -5.91 5.43
C ILE A 172 -8.97 -5.50 5.98
N THR A 173 -8.70 -4.19 5.91
CA THR A 173 -7.61 -3.55 6.62
C THR A 173 -8.16 -2.77 7.79
N LYS A 174 -7.66 -3.09 8.99
CA LYS A 174 -7.88 -2.31 10.20
C LYS A 174 -6.95 -1.10 10.12
N VAL A 175 -7.54 0.09 10.06
CA VAL A 175 -6.82 1.36 10.08
C VAL A 175 -6.84 1.88 11.50
N VAL A 176 -5.65 2.18 12.01
CA VAL A 176 -5.46 2.84 13.30
C VAL A 176 -5.50 4.34 13.04
N SER A 177 -6.51 5.02 13.58
CA SER A 177 -6.55 6.48 13.59
C SER A 177 -5.63 6.97 14.71
N TRP A 178 -4.37 7.24 14.37
CA TRP A 178 -3.38 7.86 15.22
C TRP A 178 -2.65 8.94 14.42
N ASP A 179 -2.39 10.09 15.04
CA ASP A 179 -1.45 11.10 14.54
C ASP A 179 0.03 10.64 14.70
N PHE A 180 0.51 9.91 13.70
CA PHE A 180 1.87 9.37 13.68
C PHE A 180 2.94 10.47 13.59
N ASP A 181 2.62 11.57 12.90
CA ASP A 181 3.54 12.69 12.68
C ASP A 181 3.82 13.45 13.98
N THR A 182 2.77 13.67 14.79
CA THR A 182 2.93 14.27 16.11
C THR A 182 3.75 13.35 17.03
N VAL A 183 3.49 12.04 17.05
CA VAL A 183 4.30 11.11 17.86
C VAL A 183 5.76 11.13 17.45
N GLN A 184 6.04 11.08 16.14
CA GLN A 184 7.41 11.12 15.63
C GLN A 184 8.10 12.43 16.03
N THR A 185 7.41 13.57 15.88
CA THR A 185 7.92 14.89 16.24
C THR A 185 8.23 15.00 17.72
N GLU A 186 7.35 14.51 18.59
CA GLU A 186 7.55 14.56 20.04
C GLU A 186 8.65 13.61 20.52
N VAL A 187 8.76 12.42 19.91
CA VAL A 187 9.88 11.50 20.18
C VAL A 187 11.21 12.15 19.76
N ASP A 188 11.28 12.74 18.58
CA ASP A 188 12.48 13.42 18.11
C ASP A 188 12.85 14.58 19.06
N LYS A 189 11.90 15.45 19.43
CA LYS A 189 12.12 16.53 20.41
C LYS A 189 12.66 16.00 21.74
N LEU A 190 12.11 14.89 22.24
CA LEU A 190 12.55 14.26 23.50
C LEU A 190 14.03 13.84 23.43
N PHE A 191 14.46 13.22 22.33
CA PHE A 191 15.87 12.81 22.16
C PHE A 191 16.80 14.01 21.99
N ARG A 192 16.38 15.03 21.24
CA ARG A 192 17.12 16.29 21.10
C ARG A 192 17.30 17.00 22.45
N ALA A 193 16.25 17.06 23.26
CA ALA A 193 16.29 17.65 24.60
C ALA A 193 17.25 16.93 25.56
N ARG A 194 17.49 15.62 25.34
CA ARG A 194 18.47 14.83 26.11
C ARG A 194 19.90 14.90 25.56
N GLY A 195 20.15 15.72 24.54
CA GLY A 195 21.48 15.92 23.96
C GLY A 195 21.86 14.89 22.89
N TYR A 196 20.93 14.04 22.45
CA TYR A 196 21.21 13.11 21.36
C TYR A 196 21.19 13.86 20.01
N CYS A 197 22.37 14.06 19.42
CA CYS A 197 22.57 14.85 18.20
C CYS A 197 22.57 14.03 16.90
N HIS A 198 22.57 12.70 16.98
CA HIS A 198 22.60 11.83 15.80
C HIS A 198 21.21 11.60 15.18
N ILE A 199 21.10 10.59 14.30
CA ILE A 199 19.86 10.29 13.57
C ILE A 199 18.97 9.43 14.47
N VAL A 200 17.71 9.81 14.59
CA VAL A 200 16.66 9.04 15.24
C VAL A 200 15.67 8.61 14.16
N ARG A 201 15.27 7.34 14.17
CA ARG A 201 14.21 6.79 13.33
C ARG A 201 13.13 6.20 14.20
N VAL A 202 11.90 6.61 13.92
CA VAL A 202 10.69 6.06 14.55
C VAL A 202 9.97 5.20 13.53
N HIS A 203 9.79 3.92 13.86
CA HIS A 203 9.13 2.93 13.03
C HIS A 203 7.86 2.43 13.72
N PHE A 204 6.73 2.55 13.02
CA PHE A 204 5.44 2.06 13.50
C PHE A 204 5.19 0.65 12.95
N ILE A 205 5.18 -0.35 13.83
CA ILE A 205 4.96 -1.75 13.47
C ILE A 205 3.52 -2.13 13.80
N TYR A 206 2.77 -2.49 12.77
CA TYR A 206 1.39 -2.94 12.88
C TYR A 206 1.32 -4.47 12.82
N ARG A 207 0.63 -5.08 13.80
CA ARG A 207 0.28 -6.50 13.77
C ARG A 207 -1.24 -6.67 13.76
N ASN A 208 -1.70 -7.82 13.27
CA ASN A 208 -3.13 -8.15 13.14
C ASN A 208 -3.96 -7.16 12.29
N LYS A 209 -3.31 -6.38 11.41
CA LYS A 209 -3.94 -5.34 10.59
C LYS A 209 -4.89 -5.85 9.50
N ARG A 210 -4.77 -7.12 9.08
CA ARG A 210 -5.53 -7.64 7.94
C ARG A 210 -6.32 -8.91 8.24
N ILE A 211 -7.55 -8.93 7.77
CA ILE A 211 -8.39 -10.12 7.65
C ILE A 211 -8.62 -10.34 6.17
N VAL A 212 -8.30 -11.54 5.70
CA VAL A 212 -8.38 -11.90 4.29
C VAL A 212 -9.27 -13.13 4.17
N ILE A 213 -10.40 -12.97 3.51
CA ILE A 213 -11.33 -14.06 3.19
C ILE A 213 -11.17 -14.37 1.71
N ARG A 214 -10.90 -15.63 1.40
CA ARG A 214 -10.63 -16.08 0.03
C ARG A 214 -11.69 -17.07 -0.39
N SER A 215 -11.94 -17.12 -1.71
CA SER A 215 -12.80 -18.15 -2.27
C SER A 215 -12.22 -19.55 -1.98
N ALA A 216 -13.09 -20.51 -1.71
CA ALA A 216 -12.70 -21.86 -1.31
C ALA A 216 -12.08 -22.71 -2.46
N ASN A 217 -11.78 -22.10 -3.60
CA ASN A 217 -11.38 -22.77 -4.83
C ASN A 217 -10.02 -23.47 -4.67
N ALA A 218 -9.96 -24.75 -5.09
CA ALA A 218 -8.76 -25.57 -5.01
C ALA A 218 -7.58 -24.95 -5.80
N TRP A 219 -7.87 -24.32 -6.94
CA TRP A 219 -6.90 -23.59 -7.75
C TRP A 219 -6.18 -22.48 -6.99
N LEU A 220 -6.90 -21.73 -6.14
CA LEU A 220 -6.31 -20.64 -5.37
C LEU A 220 -5.35 -21.18 -4.30
N ARG A 221 -5.69 -22.32 -3.69
CA ARG A 221 -4.79 -23.01 -2.75
C ARG A 221 -3.54 -23.53 -3.44
N TRP A 222 -3.70 -24.04 -4.67
CA TRP A 222 -2.60 -24.56 -5.46
C TRP A 222 -1.64 -23.45 -5.91
N TYR A 223 -2.16 -22.33 -6.42
CA TYR A 223 -1.37 -21.16 -6.81
C TYR A 223 -0.53 -20.60 -5.64
N HIS A 224 -1.07 -20.63 -4.42
CA HIS A 224 -0.37 -20.16 -3.24
C HIS A 224 0.64 -21.15 -2.64
N ASN A 225 0.72 -22.37 -3.18
CA ASN A 225 1.68 -23.36 -2.72
C ASN A 225 3.08 -22.99 -3.20
N ARG A 226 4.03 -22.85 -2.26
CA ARG A 226 5.44 -22.51 -2.54
C ARG A 226 6.08 -23.50 -3.51
N TRP A 227 5.62 -24.75 -3.54
CA TRP A 227 6.08 -25.76 -4.47
C TRP A 227 5.72 -25.42 -5.92
N VAL A 228 4.49 -25.01 -6.21
CA VAL A 228 4.05 -24.70 -7.57
C VAL A 228 4.86 -23.54 -8.14
N TRP A 229 5.13 -22.52 -7.32
CA TRP A 229 6.00 -21.42 -7.71
C TRP A 229 7.44 -21.88 -7.97
N GLY A 230 7.98 -22.76 -7.12
CA GLY A 230 9.31 -23.36 -7.33
C GLY A 230 9.39 -24.15 -8.63
N PHE A 231 8.40 -25.00 -8.92
CA PHE A 231 8.31 -25.74 -10.19
C PHE A 231 8.22 -24.81 -11.39
N LEU A 232 7.42 -23.75 -11.32
CA LEU A 232 7.31 -22.75 -12.38
C LEU A 232 8.67 -22.11 -12.69
N VAL A 233 9.40 -21.67 -11.65
CA VAL A 233 10.74 -21.08 -11.79
C VAL A 233 11.72 -22.07 -12.41
N ILE A 234 11.72 -23.33 -11.95
CA ILE A 234 12.58 -24.38 -12.51
C ILE A 234 12.28 -24.61 -14.00
N THR A 235 11.00 -24.69 -14.38
CA THR A 235 10.62 -24.88 -15.79
C THR A 235 11.00 -23.69 -16.66
N CYS A 236 10.88 -22.45 -16.16
CA CYS A 236 11.32 -21.25 -16.87
C CYS A 236 12.83 -21.18 -17.03
N LEU A 237 13.60 -21.55 -16.01
CA LEU A 237 15.07 -21.61 -16.09
C LEU A 237 15.53 -22.69 -17.07
N TRP A 238 14.85 -23.84 -17.09
CA TRP A 238 15.18 -24.91 -18.03
C TRP A 238 14.97 -24.48 -19.48
N MET A 239 13.89 -23.74 -19.77
CA MET A 239 13.63 -23.18 -21.11
C MET A 239 14.61 -22.07 -21.53
N LEU A 240 15.29 -21.42 -20.59
CA LEU A 240 16.28 -20.37 -20.88
C LEU A 240 17.68 -20.92 -21.17
N VAL A 241 17.99 -22.12 -20.69
CA VAL A 241 19.29 -22.78 -20.87
C VAL A 241 19.34 -23.59 -22.18
N LEU A 242 18.17 -23.88 -22.77
CA LEU A 242 18.00 -24.71 -23.96
C LEU A 242 17.88 -23.85 -25.22
#